data_AF-A0A814BPH9-F1
#
_entry.id   AF-A0A814BPH9-F1
#
_cell.length_a   1.000
_cell.length_b   1.000
_cell.length_c   1.000
_cell.angle_alpha   90.00
_cell.angle_beta   90.00
_cell.angle_gamma   90.00
#
_symmetry.space_group_name_H-M   'P 1'
#
loop_
_entity.id
_entity.type
_entity.pdbx_description
1 polymer ?
#
loop_
_entity_poly.entity_id
_entity_poly.type
_entity_poly.pdbx_seq_one_letter_code
_entity_poly.pdbx_strand_id
1 'polypeptide(L)'
;MMDDHNQSRLRKEIIDHYDNIQAQIDIRTETLLMNLPEALKNSREELLARIKEEKEKNMAALADDSPLVQHKNEYYRQFLQLKQEYAQSGNDQAKKEEIHLRLVELKKNVELIEEFLDDFKKRTLSFEEADKSVYSSLIGELVTPDDTTQNEDLKTN
;
A
#
# COMPACT_ATOMS: atom_id res chain seq x y z
N MET A 1 -15.03 56.91 37.53
CA MET A 1 -16.14 55.94 37.46
C MET A 1 -16.57 55.90 36.00
N MET A 2 -16.43 54.76 35.31
CA MET A 2 -16.93 54.62 33.93
C MET A 2 -18.44 54.47 34.00
N ASP A 3 -19.19 55.32 33.32
CA ASP A 3 -20.65 55.30 33.28
C ASP A 3 -21.18 53.92 32.86
N ASP A 4 -22.16 53.37 33.60
CA ASP A 4 -22.77 52.06 33.37
C ASP A 4 -23.28 51.86 31.93
N HIS A 5 -23.64 52.96 31.25
CA HIS A 5 -24.03 52.95 29.84
C HIS A 5 -22.88 52.56 28.89
N ASN A 6 -21.65 52.99 29.16
CA ASN A 6 -20.48 52.61 28.35
C ASN A 6 -20.09 51.14 28.58
N GLN A 7 -20.27 50.63 29.80
CA GLN A 7 -20.05 49.20 30.07
C GLN A 7 -21.10 48.31 29.40
N SER A 8 -22.38 48.73 29.38
CA SER A 8 -23.45 48.00 28.70
C SER A 8 -23.25 47.96 27.18
N ARG A 9 -22.76 49.06 26.59
CA ARG A 9 -22.47 49.12 25.15
C ARG A 9 -21.28 48.25 24.77
N LEU A 10 -20.19 48.29 25.53
CA LEU A 10 -19.03 47.45 25.29
C LEU A 10 -19.37 45.95 25.39
N ARG A 11 -20.19 45.56 26.37
CA ARG A 11 -20.67 44.17 26.47
C ARG A 11 -21.47 43.73 25.26
N LYS A 12 -22.33 44.61 24.73
CA LYS A 12 -23.10 44.32 23.52
C LYS A 12 -22.21 44.16 22.29
N GLU A 13 -21.26 45.08 22.10
CA GLU A 13 -20.29 45.00 21.00
C GLU A 13 -19.42 43.72 21.07
N ILE A 14 -19.08 43.27 22.28
CA ILE A 14 -18.37 42.00 22.49
C ILE A 14 -19.25 40.80 22.11
N ILE A 15 -20.51 40.77 22.54
CA ILE A 15 -21.46 39.69 22.21
C ILE A 15 -21.68 39.63 20.69
N ASP A 16 -21.96 40.76 20.06
CA ASP A 16 -22.17 40.86 18.61
C ASP A 16 -20.92 40.38 17.84
N HIS A 17 -19.71 40.65 18.37
CA HIS A 17 -18.46 40.19 17.78
C HIS A 17 -18.28 38.67 17.91
N TYR A 18 -18.58 38.10 19.09
CA TYR A 18 -18.52 36.64 19.29
C TYR A 18 -19.54 35.92 18.42
N ASP A 19 -20.77 36.42 18.31
CA ASP A 19 -21.80 35.83 17.47
C ASP A 19 -21.40 35.82 15.99
N ASN A 20 -20.76 36.89 15.51
CA ASN A 20 -20.22 36.94 14.16
C ASN A 20 -19.07 35.95 13.94
N ILE A 21 -18.14 35.83 14.90
CA ILE A 21 -17.07 34.82 14.83
C ILE A 21 -17.66 33.42 14.78
N GLN A 22 -18.64 33.12 15.63
CA GLN A 22 -19.28 31.81 15.68
C GLN A 22 -19.99 31.48 14.36
N ALA A 23 -20.76 32.42 13.81
CA ALA A 23 -21.42 32.24 12.52
C ALA A 23 -20.40 31.95 11.38
N GLN A 24 -19.23 32.60 11.39
CA GLN A 24 -18.17 32.31 10.41
C GLN A 24 -17.56 30.93 10.60
N ILE A 25 -17.38 30.48 11.85
CA ILE A 25 -16.89 29.13 12.17
C ILE A 25 -17.90 28.09 11.69
N ASP A 26 -19.19 28.30 11.94
CA ASP A 26 -20.25 27.36 11.58
C ASP A 26 -20.33 27.20 10.05
N ILE A 27 -20.38 28.31 9.30
CA ILE A 27 -20.39 28.30 7.83
C ILE A 27 -19.17 27.56 7.27
N ARG A 28 -17.98 27.84 7.81
CA ARG A 28 -16.75 27.17 7.36
C ARG A 28 -16.79 25.67 7.67
N THR A 29 -17.30 25.30 8.83
CA THR A 29 -17.39 23.90 9.28
C THR A 29 -18.39 23.14 8.41
N GLU A 30 -19.57 23.70 8.15
CA GLU A 30 -20.55 23.12 7.23
C GLU A 30 -19.99 22.94 5.82
N THR A 31 -19.29 23.95 5.29
CA THR A 31 -18.67 23.88 3.96
C THR A 31 -17.61 22.76 3.90
N LEU A 32 -16.80 22.61 4.95
CA LEU A 32 -15.82 21.53 5.03
C LEU A 32 -16.50 20.16 5.12
N LEU A 33 -17.55 20.03 5.94
CA LEU A 33 -18.30 18.77 6.09
C LEU A 33 -19.04 18.37 4.81
N MET A 34 -19.55 19.32 4.03
CA MET A 34 -20.17 19.04 2.73
C MET A 34 -19.18 18.49 1.70
N ASN A 35 -17.95 19.01 1.69
CA ASN A 35 -16.92 18.63 0.72
C ASN A 35 -16.11 17.39 1.14
N LEU A 36 -16.13 17.04 2.42
CA LEU A 36 -15.34 15.94 2.98
C LEU A 36 -15.65 14.57 2.35
N PRO A 37 -16.92 14.17 2.12
CA PRO A 37 -17.22 12.87 1.50
C PRO A 37 -16.61 12.71 0.10
N GLU A 38 -16.70 13.75 -0.72
CA GLU A 38 -16.15 13.73 -2.09
C GLU A 38 -14.61 13.74 -2.06
N ALA A 39 -14.00 14.53 -1.17
CA ALA A 39 -12.55 14.53 -0.99
C ALA A 39 -12.03 13.15 -0.52
N LEU A 40 -12.72 12.51 0.43
CA LEU A 40 -12.39 11.16 0.90
C LEU A 40 -12.57 10.10 -0.20
N LYS A 41 -13.66 10.19 -0.97
CA LYS A 41 -13.90 9.32 -2.11
C LYS A 41 -12.79 9.44 -3.16
N ASN A 42 -12.43 10.66 -3.55
CA ASN A 42 -11.36 10.92 -4.51
C ASN A 42 -10.01 10.42 -4.01
N SER A 43 -9.69 10.65 -2.72
CA SER A 43 -8.46 10.13 -2.11
C SER A 43 -8.42 8.60 -2.11
N ARG A 44 -9.55 7.95 -1.84
CA ARG A 44 -9.67 6.49 -1.90
C ARG A 44 -9.49 5.97 -3.33
N GLU A 45 -10.14 6.60 -4.32
CA GLU A 45 -10.02 6.20 -5.72
C GLU A 45 -8.57 6.35 -6.23
N GLU A 46 -7.88 7.44 -5.87
CA GLU A 46 -6.47 7.64 -6.19
C GLU A 46 -5.58 6.58 -5.55
N LEU A 47 -5.81 6.24 -4.28
CA LEU A 47 -5.07 5.20 -3.58
C LEU A 47 -5.26 3.83 -4.25
N LEU A 48 -6.50 3.48 -4.59
CA LEU A 48 -6.83 2.22 -5.27
C LEU A 48 -6.19 2.14 -6.66
N ALA A 49 -6.16 3.26 -7.41
CA ALA A 49 -5.49 3.33 -8.71
C ALA A 49 -3.97 3.08 -8.57
N ARG A 50 -3.32 3.69 -7.57
CA ARG A 50 -1.89 3.47 -7.29
C ARG A 50 -1.60 2.03 -6.88
N ILE A 51 -2.44 1.43 -6.03
CA ILE A 51 -2.30 0.02 -5.63
C ILE A 51 -2.42 -0.89 -6.85
N LYS A 52 -3.36 -0.62 -7.75
CA LYS A 52 -3.54 -1.40 -8.98
C LYS A 52 -2.31 -1.30 -9.89
N GLU A 53 -1.80 -0.09 -10.12
CA GLU A 53 -0.60 0.14 -10.93
C GLU A 53 0.62 -0.61 -10.36
N GLU A 54 0.81 -0.55 -9.04
CA GLU A 54 1.92 -1.22 -8.38
C GLU A 54 1.78 -2.75 -8.41
N LYS A 55 0.56 -3.29 -8.26
CA LYS A 55 0.28 -4.72 -8.46
C LYS A 55 0.59 -5.17 -9.89
N GLU A 56 0.22 -4.39 -10.89
CA GLU A 56 0.52 -4.70 -12.30
C GLU A 56 2.04 -4.71 -12.56
N LYS A 57 2.80 -3.74 -12.02
CA LYS A 57 4.26 -3.74 -12.09
C LYS A 57 4.88 -4.96 -11.42
N ASN A 58 4.35 -5.36 -10.26
CA ASN A 58 4.84 -6.53 -9.54
C ASN A 58 4.59 -7.82 -10.30
N MET A 59 3.41 -7.97 -10.91
CA MET A 59 3.11 -9.12 -11.78
C MET A 59 3.98 -9.13 -13.04
N ALA A 60 4.23 -7.97 -13.65
CA ALA A 60 5.12 -7.86 -14.81
C ALA A 60 6.57 -8.23 -14.45
N ALA A 61 7.06 -7.85 -13.27
CA ALA A 61 8.39 -8.22 -12.79
C ALA A 61 8.54 -9.72 -12.51
N LEU A 62 7.43 -10.44 -12.27
CA LEU A 62 7.37 -11.88 -12.04
C LEU A 62 6.99 -12.69 -13.28
N ALA A 63 6.61 -12.05 -14.38
CA ALA A 63 6.30 -12.74 -15.63
C ALA A 63 7.54 -13.46 -16.19
N ASP A 64 7.34 -14.53 -16.94
CA ASP A 64 8.45 -15.32 -17.50
C ASP A 64 9.33 -14.50 -18.48
N ASP A 65 8.76 -13.46 -19.07
CA ASP A 65 9.45 -12.51 -19.94
C ASP A 65 10.10 -11.34 -19.19
N SER A 66 10.01 -11.31 -17.86
CA SER A 66 10.70 -10.33 -17.03
C SER A 66 12.21 -10.44 -17.24
N PRO A 67 12.94 -9.30 -17.32
CA PRO A 67 14.40 -9.31 -17.38
C PRO A 67 15.05 -10.17 -16.29
N LEU A 68 14.48 -10.19 -15.09
CA LEU A 68 14.98 -11.00 -13.97
C LEU A 68 14.83 -12.51 -14.21
N VAL A 69 13.68 -12.96 -14.72
CA VAL A 69 13.46 -14.37 -15.05
C VAL A 69 14.31 -14.78 -16.26
N GLN A 70 14.45 -13.89 -17.26
CA GLN A 70 15.34 -14.09 -18.39
C GLN A 70 16.81 -14.23 -17.97
N HIS A 71 17.29 -13.37 -17.05
CA HIS A 71 18.64 -13.47 -16.50
C HIS A 71 18.86 -14.77 -15.71
N LYS A 72 17.87 -15.20 -14.91
CA LYS A 72 17.92 -16.50 -14.21
C LYS A 72 18.04 -17.66 -15.20
N ASN A 73 17.22 -17.66 -16.26
CA ASN A 73 17.24 -18.68 -17.30
C ASN A 73 18.57 -18.68 -18.07
N GLU A 74 19.14 -17.51 -18.32
CA GLU A 74 20.44 -17.38 -18.98
C GLU A 74 21.59 -17.93 -18.11
N TYR A 75 21.59 -17.66 -16.81
CA TYR A 75 22.56 -18.26 -15.89
C TYR A 75 22.43 -19.78 -15.84
N TYR A 76 21.20 -20.33 -15.89
CA TYR A 76 21.00 -21.77 -15.96
C TYR A 76 21.61 -22.40 -17.23
N ARG A 77 21.51 -21.72 -18.39
CA ARG A 77 22.17 -22.19 -19.63
C ARG A 77 23.69 -22.16 -19.50
N GLN A 78 24.24 -21.07 -18.97
CA GLN A 78 25.69 -20.94 -18.74
C GLN A 78 26.21 -22.01 -17.77
N PHE A 79 25.44 -22.36 -16.72
CA PHE A 79 25.77 -23.47 -15.83
C PHE A 79 25.88 -24.80 -16.59
N LEU A 80 24.90 -25.12 -17.45
CA LEU A 80 24.92 -26.35 -18.24
C LEU A 80 26.12 -26.40 -19.19
N GLN A 81 26.45 -25.26 -19.81
CA GLN A 81 27.61 -25.14 -20.67
C GLN A 81 28.92 -25.35 -19.91
N LEU A 82 29.12 -24.67 -18.78
CA LEU A 82 30.32 -24.84 -17.94
C LEU A 82 30.44 -26.27 -17.41
N LYS A 83 29.33 -26.92 -17.07
CA LYS A 83 29.32 -28.34 -16.68
C LYS A 83 29.78 -29.25 -17.82
N GLN A 84 29.36 -28.96 -19.06
CA GLN A 84 29.79 -29.71 -20.24
C GLN A 84 31.27 -29.45 -20.57
N GLU A 85 31.72 -28.20 -20.49
CA GLU A 85 33.14 -27.84 -20.65
C GLU A 85 34.03 -28.50 -19.59
N TYR A 86 33.54 -28.61 -18.36
CA TYR A 86 34.21 -29.32 -17.28
C TYR A 86 34.33 -30.82 -17.58
N ALA A 87 33.27 -31.44 -18.12
CA ALA A 87 33.31 -32.83 -18.53
C ALA A 87 34.28 -33.07 -19.71
N GLN A 88 34.43 -32.08 -20.60
CA GLN A 88 35.29 -32.15 -21.78
C GLN A 88 36.76 -31.74 -21.52
N SER A 89 37.09 -31.19 -20.36
CA SER A 89 38.45 -30.69 -20.06
C SER A 89 39.47 -31.79 -19.70
N GLY A 90 39.06 -33.05 -19.61
CA GLY A 90 39.98 -34.17 -19.43
C GLY A 90 40.86 -34.03 -18.18
N ASN A 91 42.18 -33.99 -18.36
CA ASN A 91 43.17 -33.80 -17.26
C ASN A 91 43.78 -32.39 -17.22
N ASP A 92 43.25 -31.44 -17.99
CA ASP A 92 43.71 -30.05 -17.93
C ASP A 92 43.23 -29.38 -16.64
N GLN A 93 44.12 -29.37 -15.65
CA GLN A 93 43.84 -28.85 -14.33
C GLN A 93 43.65 -27.32 -14.33
N ALA A 94 44.37 -26.59 -15.19
CA ALA A 94 44.23 -25.14 -15.30
C ALA A 94 42.85 -24.76 -15.85
N LYS A 95 42.39 -25.48 -16.89
CA LYS A 95 41.05 -25.30 -17.46
C LYS A 95 39.95 -25.67 -16.47
N LYS A 96 40.14 -26.73 -15.68
CA LYS A 96 39.20 -27.12 -14.61
C LYS A 96 39.09 -26.06 -13.51
N GLU A 97 40.21 -25.47 -13.10
CA GLU A 97 40.25 -24.38 -12.11
C GLU A 97 39.56 -23.12 -12.63
N GLU A 98 39.79 -22.76 -13.90
CA GLU A 98 39.11 -21.64 -14.55
C GLU A 98 37.59 -21.83 -14.60
N ILE A 99 37.14 -23.02 -15.01
CA ILE A 99 35.70 -23.35 -15.05
C ILE A 99 35.11 -23.33 -13.63
N HIS A 100 35.85 -23.80 -12.63
CA HIS A 100 35.42 -23.76 -11.23
C HIS A 100 35.18 -22.33 -10.75
N LEU A 101 36.11 -21.41 -11.01
CA LEU A 101 35.96 -19.99 -10.65
C LEU A 101 34.73 -19.37 -11.32
N ARG A 102 34.49 -19.65 -12.61
CA ARG A 102 33.29 -19.18 -13.32
C ARG A 102 32.00 -19.76 -12.74
N LEU A 103 31.98 -21.03 -12.34
CA LEU A 103 30.84 -21.64 -11.66
C LEU A 103 30.55 -21.00 -10.29
N VAL A 104 31.59 -20.62 -9.54
CA VAL A 104 31.46 -19.91 -8.26
C VAL A 104 30.87 -18.52 -8.46
N GLU A 105 31.32 -17.78 -9.48
CA GLU A 105 30.77 -16.47 -9.83
C GLU A 105 29.30 -16.57 -10.26
N LEU A 106 28.98 -17.54 -11.11
CA LEU A 106 27.62 -17.80 -11.57
C LEU A 106 26.68 -18.13 -10.41
N LYS A 107 27.15 -18.94 -9.44
CA LYS A 107 26.40 -19.25 -8.22
C LYS A 107 26.04 -17.99 -7.42
N LYS A 108 27.00 -17.08 -7.21
CA LYS A 108 26.75 -15.82 -6.51
C LYS A 108 25.69 -14.96 -7.21
N ASN A 109 25.74 -14.90 -8.54
CA ASN A 109 24.77 -14.14 -9.33
C ASN A 109 23.35 -14.72 -9.23
N VAL A 110 23.22 -16.05 -9.21
CA VAL A 110 21.92 -16.71 -8.99
C VAL A 110 21.40 -16.46 -7.58
N GLU A 111 22.25 -16.57 -6.55
CA GLU A 111 21.89 -16.29 -5.16
C GLU A 111 21.36 -14.85 -4.99
N LEU A 112 22.00 -13.86 -5.61
CA LEU A 112 21.55 -12.46 -5.60
C LEU A 112 20.17 -12.27 -6.25
N ILE A 113 19.91 -12.97 -7.36
CA ILE A 113 18.59 -12.93 -8.01
C ILE A 113 17.53 -13.59 -7.14
N GLU A 114 17.84 -14.73 -6.51
CA GLU A 114 16.90 -15.43 -5.63
C GLU A 114 16.59 -14.61 -4.37
N GLU A 115 17.59 -13.98 -3.76
CA GLU A 115 17.41 -13.04 -2.65
C GLU A 115 16.51 -11.87 -3.05
N PHE A 116 16.78 -11.24 -4.21
CA PHE A 116 15.95 -10.15 -4.73
C PHE A 116 14.50 -10.60 -4.96
N LEU A 117 14.29 -11.76 -5.58
CA LEU A 117 12.94 -12.29 -5.87
C LEU A 117 12.18 -12.63 -4.58
N ASP A 118 12.86 -13.16 -3.56
CA ASP A 118 12.25 -13.47 -2.26
C ASP A 118 11.88 -12.20 -1.49
N ASP A 119 12.78 -11.21 -1.45
CA ASP A 119 12.51 -9.89 -0.88
C ASP A 119 11.36 -9.18 -1.60
N PHE A 120 11.33 -9.27 -2.92
CA PHE A 120 10.26 -8.71 -3.74
C PHE A 120 8.92 -9.36 -3.39
N LYS A 121 8.87 -10.69 -3.36
CA LYS A 121 7.67 -11.46 -3.03
C LYS A 121 7.17 -11.16 -1.62
N LYS A 122 8.06 -11.06 -0.63
CA LYS A 122 7.72 -10.67 0.75
C LYS A 122 7.12 -9.27 0.81
N ARG A 123 7.68 -8.30 0.08
CA ARG A 123 7.10 -6.95 -0.03
C ARG A 123 5.72 -6.99 -0.65
N THR A 124 5.53 -7.72 -1.76
CA THR A 124 4.22 -7.84 -2.41
C THR A 124 3.17 -8.47 -1.49
N LEU A 125 3.54 -9.51 -0.74
CA LEU A 125 2.66 -10.14 0.26
C LEU A 125 2.30 -9.17 1.39
N SER A 126 3.25 -8.37 1.89
CA SER A 126 2.97 -7.37 2.93
C SER A 126 1.98 -6.29 2.47
N PHE A 127 2.02 -5.92 1.17
CA PHE A 127 1.05 -5.01 0.58
C PHE A 127 -0.35 -5.64 0.50
N GLU A 128 -0.46 -6.92 0.12
CA GLU A 128 -1.77 -7.61 0.09
C GLU A 128 -2.37 -7.80 1.49
N GLU A 129 -1.54 -8.05 2.51
CA GLU A 129 -1.98 -8.14 3.90
C GLU A 129 -2.42 -6.79 4.45
N ALA A 130 -1.71 -5.71 4.11
CA ALA A 130 -2.12 -4.34 4.42
C ALA A 130 -3.44 -3.98 3.73
N ASP A 131 -3.60 -4.35 2.46
CA ASP A 131 -4.83 -4.15 1.68
C ASP A 131 -6.02 -4.86 2.35
N LYS A 132 -5.87 -6.15 2.73
CA LYS A 132 -6.90 -6.90 3.48
C LYS A 132 -7.23 -6.29 4.83
N SER A 133 -6.23 -5.81 5.57
CA SER A 133 -6.42 -5.14 6.87
C SER A 133 -7.23 -3.85 6.72
N VAL A 134 -6.91 -3.03 5.72
CA VAL A 134 -7.65 -1.80 5.37
C VAL A 134 -9.09 -2.13 4.96
N TYR A 135 -9.31 -3.14 4.10
CA TYR A 135 -10.67 -3.57 3.75
C TYR A 135 -11.45 -4.11 4.95
N SER A 136 -10.83 -4.89 5.83
CA SER A 136 -11.50 -5.42 7.02
C SER A 136 -11.87 -4.32 8.02
N SER A 137 -11.05 -3.27 8.13
CA SER A 137 -11.34 -2.10 8.98
C SER A 137 -12.44 -1.23 8.37
N LEU A 138 -12.41 -0.98 7.06
CA LEU A 138 -13.44 -0.24 6.34
C LEU A 138 -14.80 -0.95 6.32
N ILE A 139 -14.83 -2.28 6.20
CA ILE A 139 -16.07 -3.07 6.26
C ILE A 139 -16.56 -3.19 7.71
N GLY A 140 -15.67 -3.28 8.69
CA GLY A 140 -16.02 -3.27 10.12
C GLY A 140 -16.67 -1.97 10.58
N GLU A 141 -16.25 -0.82 10.03
CA GLU A 141 -16.91 0.48 10.28
C GLU A 141 -18.25 0.65 9.53
N LEU A 142 -18.47 -0.08 8.42
CA LEU A 142 -19.72 -0.06 7.64
C LEU A 142 -20.78 -1.05 8.14
N VAL A 143 -20.44 -1.97 9.03
CA VAL A 143 -21.38 -2.89 9.69
C VAL A 143 -21.40 -2.60 11.18
N THR A 144 -21.97 -1.45 11.56
CA THR A 144 -22.65 -1.34 12.84
C THR A 144 -24.00 -2.05 12.71
N PRO A 145 -24.30 -3.11 13.47
CA PRO A 145 -25.61 -3.72 13.43
C PRO A 145 -26.61 -2.84 14.19
N ASP A 146 -27.08 -1.78 13.55
CA ASP A 146 -28.39 -1.19 13.85
C ASP A 146 -29.43 -1.94 13.00
N ASP A 147 -29.63 -3.22 13.31
CA ASP A 147 -30.77 -4.00 12.82
C ASP A 147 -31.12 -5.08 13.85
N THR A 148 -31.63 -4.62 15.00
CA THR A 148 -32.67 -5.38 15.70
C THR A 148 -33.98 -4.64 15.55
N THR A 149 -34.53 -4.72 14.34
CA THR A 149 -35.99 -4.74 14.14
C THR A 149 -36.53 -5.99 14.84
N GLN A 150 -36.80 -5.89 16.15
CA GLN A 150 -37.72 -6.82 16.81
C GLN A 150 -39.13 -6.36 16.49
N ASN A 151 -39.71 -6.95 15.45
CA ASN A 151 -41.15 -7.01 15.30
C ASN A 151 -41.56 -8.47 15.14
N GLU A 152 -42.66 -8.80 15.82
CA GLU A 152 -43.41 -10.05 15.82
C GLU A 152 -42.99 -11.13 16.81
N ASP A 153 -43.57 -11.04 18.01
CA ASP A 153 -44.34 -12.17 18.51
C ASP A 153 -45.77 -11.70 18.80
N LEU A 154 -46.68 -12.04 17.87
CA LEU A 154 -48.10 -12.15 18.17
C LEU A 154 -48.26 -13.14 19.34
N LYS A 155 -48.71 -12.65 20.49
CA LYS A 155 -49.48 -13.46 21.44
C LYS A 155 -50.88 -12.90 21.53
N THR A 156 -51.78 -13.63 20.88
CA THR A 156 -53.22 -13.64 21.11
C THR A 156 -53.53 -13.64 22.61
N ASN A 157 -54.30 -12.65 23.04
CA ASN A 157 -55.19 -12.75 24.19
C ASN A 157 -56.63 -12.77 23.67
#